data_AF-A0A9D1TRD2-F1
#
_entry.id   AF-A0A9D1TRD2-F1
#
_cell.length_a   1.000
_cell.length_b   1.000
_cell.length_c   1.000
_cell.angle_alpha   90.00
_cell.angle_beta   90.00
_cell.angle_gamma   90.00
#
_symmetry.space_group_name_H-M   'P 1'
#
loop_
_entity.id
_entity.type
_entity.pdbx_description
1 polymer ?
#
loop_
_entity_poly.entity_id
_entity_poly.type
_entity_poly.pdbx_seq_one_letter_code
_entity_poly.pdbx_strand_id
1 'polypeptide(L)' 'MDGTGRRARHSLRDRQASVFAAELLMPREAFCRVCRTCGNDVTRVAFHFGVSPAAAGVRMAILGLE' A
#
# COMPACT_ATOMS: atom_id res chain seq x y z
N MET A 1 -13.66 -36.25 0.87
CA MET A 1 -13.99 -34.83 1.02
C MET A 1 -12.68 -34.10 1.23
N ASP A 2 -12.13 -33.45 0.19
CA ASP A 2 -10.88 -32.69 0.32
C ASP A 2 -10.98 -31.40 -0.50
N GLY A 3 -11.22 -30.30 0.19
CA GLY A 3 -11.60 -28.99 -0.38
C GLY A 3 -10.70 -27.85 0.07
N THR A 4 -9.45 -28.14 0.44
CA THR A 4 -8.56 -27.18 1.13
C THR A 4 -7.24 -27.04 0.40
N GLY A 5 -7.23 -26.35 -0.74
CA GLY A 5 -5.98 -26.13 -1.49
C GLY A 5 -5.90 -24.91 -2.41
N ARG A 6 -6.98 -24.14 -2.60
CA ARG A 6 -7.02 -23.06 -3.61
C ARG A 6 -7.22 -21.64 -3.04
N ARG A 7 -6.63 -21.30 -1.89
CA ARG A 7 -6.70 -19.93 -1.34
C ARG A 7 -5.37 -19.20 -1.15
N ALA A 8 -4.23 -19.86 -1.26
CA ALA A 8 -2.94 -19.24 -0.90
C ALA A 8 -2.17 -18.59 -2.07
N ARG A 9 -2.45 -18.95 -3.34
CA ARG A 9 -1.65 -18.50 -4.49
C ARG A 9 -2.20 -17.30 -5.26
N HIS A 10 -3.46 -16.91 -5.01
CA HIS A 10 -4.06 -15.74 -5.67
C HIS A 10 -3.66 -14.41 -4.99
N SER A 11 -3.37 -14.43 -3.68
CA SER A 11 -3.15 -13.23 -2.87
C SER A 11 -1.78 -12.56 -3.07
N LEU A 12 -0.77 -13.30 -3.53
CA LEU A 12 0.59 -12.75 -3.77
C LEU A 12 0.67 -11.94 -5.07
N ARG A 13 -0.02 -12.37 -6.12
CA ARG A 13 -0.08 -11.68 -7.41
C ARG A 13 -0.92 -10.41 -7.33
N ASP A 14 -2.03 -10.47 -6.61
CA ASP A 14 -2.88 -9.31 -6.32
C ASP A 14 -2.15 -8.25 -5.49
N ARG A 15 -1.37 -8.68 -4.48
CA ARG A 15 -0.49 -7.78 -3.72
C ARG A 15 0.55 -7.10 -4.61
N GLN A 16 1.20 -7.82 -5.52
CA GLN A 16 2.23 -7.22 -6.39
C GLN A 16 1.62 -6.25 -7.41
N ALA A 17 0.47 -6.58 -8.00
CA ALA A 17 -0.25 -5.65 -8.88
C ALA A 17 -0.70 -4.39 -8.14
N SER A 18 -1.17 -4.54 -6.90
CA SER A 18 -1.55 -3.43 -6.02
C SER A 18 -0.35 -2.58 -5.61
N VAL A 19 0.81 -3.18 -5.33
CA VAL A 19 2.06 -2.46 -5.07
C VAL A 19 2.50 -1.70 -6.31
N PHE A 20 2.44 -2.32 -7.49
CA PHE A 20 2.84 -1.68 -8.75
C PHE A 20 1.90 -0.52 -9.13
N ALA A 21 0.58 -0.70 -8.95
CA ALA A 21 -0.41 0.36 -9.13
C ALA A 21 -0.21 1.48 -8.09
N ALA A 22 0.13 1.13 -6.85
CA ALA A 22 0.49 2.08 -5.82
C ALA A 22 1.76 2.87 -6.18
N GLU A 23 2.77 2.28 -6.83
CA GLU A 23 3.93 3.04 -7.29
C GLU A 23 3.59 4.01 -8.41
N LEU A 24 2.68 3.60 -9.31
CA LEU A 24 2.18 4.43 -10.40
C LEU A 24 1.31 5.59 -9.89
N LEU A 25 0.52 5.36 -8.84
CA LEU A 25 -0.41 6.32 -8.24
C LEU A 25 0.23 7.17 -7.12
N MET A 26 1.30 6.67 -6.49
CA MET A 26 1.98 7.30 -5.34
C MET A 26 3.48 7.48 -5.64
N PRO A 27 3.83 8.49 -6.46
CA PRO A 27 5.23 8.84 -6.71
C PRO A 27 5.90 9.27 -5.40
N ARG A 28 7.14 8.83 -5.21
CA ARG A 28 7.90 8.94 -3.96
C ARG A 28 7.92 10.36 -3.38
N GLU A 29 8.12 11.37 -4.22
CA GLU A 29 8.15 12.77 -3.78
C GLU A 29 6.80 13.27 -3.27
N ALA A 30 5.71 12.96 -3.98
CA ALA A 30 4.37 13.33 -3.56
C ALA A 30 3.98 12.60 -2.26
N PHE A 31 4.31 11.30 -2.18
CA PHE A 31 4.02 10.51 -0.99
C PHE A 31 4.79 11.03 0.23
N CYS A 32 6.10 11.29 0.10
CA CYS A 32 6.91 11.84 1.19
C CYS A 32 6.43 13.23 1.64
N ARG A 33 6.01 14.08 0.69
CA ARG A 33 5.42 15.38 1.00
C ARG A 33 4.14 15.22 1.80
N VAL A 34 3.21 14.38 1.34
CA VAL A 34 1.93 14.12 2.01
C VAL A 34 2.14 13.46 3.38
N CYS A 35 3.07 12.50 3.51
CA CYS A 35 3.45 11.93 4.80
C CYS A 35 3.91 13.01 5.78
N ARG A 36 4.78 13.93 5.35
CA ARG A 36 5.20 15.06 6.20
C ARG A 36 4.06 15.99 6.58
N THR A 37 3.16 16.32 5.66
CA THR A 37 1.98 17.16 5.99
C THR A 37 0.96 16.45 6.87
N CYS A 38 0.86 15.13 6.77
CA CYS A 38 -0.05 14.31 7.57
C CYS A 38 0.56 13.82 8.89
N GLY A 39 1.83 14.12 9.16
CA GLY A 39 2.52 13.69 10.39
C GLY A 39 2.76 12.18 10.46
N ASN A 40 3.07 11.56 9.30
CA ASN A 40 3.23 10.10 9.17
C ASN A 40 1.98 9.27 9.50
N ASP A 41 0.80 9.89 9.54
CA ASP A 41 -0.45 9.15 9.77
C ASP A 41 -0.86 8.35 8.51
N VAL A 42 -0.65 7.03 8.57
CA VAL A 42 -1.00 6.08 7.50
C VAL A 42 -2.44 6.26 7.01
N THR A 43 -3.38 6.50 7.91
CA THR A 43 -4.81 6.60 7.58
C THR A 43 -5.10 7.84 6.76
N ARG A 44 -4.54 8.99 7.16
CA ARG A 44 -4.64 10.25 6.42
C ARG A 44 -3.96 10.19 5.07
N VAL A 45 -2.77 9.60 5.00
CA VAL A 45 -2.04 9.42 3.75
C VAL A 45 -2.83 8.53 2.79
N ALA A 46 -3.38 7.43 3.28
CA ALA A 46 -4.22 6.53 2.49
C ALA A 46 -5.47 7.26 1.93
N PHE A 47 -6.14 8.04 2.77
CA PHE A 47 -7.28 8.86 2.35
C PHE A 47 -6.90 9.88 1.27
N HIS A 48 -5.74 10.53 1.42
CA HIS A 48 -5.27 11.54 0.47
C HIS A 48 -4.95 10.97 -0.92
N PHE A 49 -4.52 9.71 -0.99
CA PHE A 49 -4.24 9.01 -2.23
C PHE A 49 -5.41 8.15 -2.73
N GLY A 50 -6.53 8.11 -2.00
CA GLY A 50 -7.69 7.28 -2.35
C GLY A 50 -7.40 5.77 -2.30
N VAL A 51 -6.44 5.36 -1.47
CA VAL A 51 -6.00 3.96 -1.34
C VAL A 51 -6.41 3.38 0.02
N SER A 52 -6.36 2.05 0.13
CA SER A 52 -6.55 1.40 1.43
C SER A 52 -5.37 1.68 2.38
N PRO A 53 -5.59 1.79 3.70
CA PRO A 53 -4.52 2.00 4.69
C PRO A 53 -3.44 0.91 4.67
N ALA A 54 -3.80 -0.33 4.31
CA ALA A 54 -2.83 -1.39 4.10
C ALA A 54 -1.84 -1.09 2.96
N ALA A 55 -2.29 -0.48 1.86
CA ALA A 55 -1.43 -0.12 0.72
C ALA A 55 -0.51 1.07 1.08
N ALA A 56 -1.04 2.07 1.79
CA ALA A 56 -0.25 3.17 2.30
C ALA A 56 0.80 2.71 3.33
N GLY A 57 0.43 1.77 4.21
CA GLY A 57 1.35 1.17 5.18
C GLY A 57 2.48 0.38 4.51
N VAL A 58 2.17 -0.42 3.48
CA VAL A 58 3.21 -1.09 2.68
C VAL A 58 4.13 -0.06 2.01
N ARG A 59 3.58 1.03 1.48
CA ARG A 59 4.37 2.09 0.84
C ARG A 59 5.26 2.85 1.83
N MET A 60 4.77 3.14 3.03
CA MET A 60 5.58 3.73 4.12
C MET A 60 6.72 2.81 4.55
N ALA A 61 6.45 1.51 4.72
CA ALA A 61 7.47 0.52 5.06
C ALA A 61 8.55 0.40 3.97
N ILE A 62 8.16 0.42 2.69
CA ILE A 62 9.11 0.43 1.56
C ILE A 62 9.98 1.68 1.57
N LEU A 63 9.41 2.83 1.96
CA LEU A 63 10.10 4.12 1.96
C LEU A 63 10.86 4.42 3.27
N GLY A 64 10.72 3.57 4.29
CA GLY A 64 11.31 3.77 5.62
C GLY A 64 10.75 5.01 6.34
N LEU A 65 9.47 5.33 6.11
CA LEU A 65 8.79 6.49 6.69
C LEU A 65 7.98 6.07 7.93
N GLU A 66 8.61 5.39 8.89
CA GLU A 66 7.98 4.97 10.15
C GLU A 66 7.91 6.13 11.16
#